data_AF-A0A9R1QYX9-F1
#
_entry.id   AF-A0A9R1QYX9-F1
#
_cell.length_a   1.000
_cell.length_b   1.000
_cell.length_c   1.000
_cell.angle_alpha   90.00
_cell.angle_beta   90.00
_cell.angle_gamma   90.00
#
_symmetry.space_group_name_H-M   'P 1'
#
loop_
_entity.id
_entity.type
_entity.pdbx_description
1 polymer ?
#
loop_
_entity_poly.entity_id
_entity_poly.type
_entity_poly.pdbx_seq_one_letter_code
_entity_poly.pdbx_strand_id
1 'polypeptide(L)'
;MKPVFTSESGTVKSLSNYFLQEFNEGRITDIANSQVLEEATEEEINGVASLAERCLRLHGEERPTMKQVETELQTLRTKRMNSSQPDLRNGEQMQPRSLTQRSRSARKLSAQLEGSQRRYSLEAEFLSSASLPR
;
A
#
# COMPACT_ATOMS: atom_id res chain seq x y z
N MET A 1 12.52 -1.31 -24.32
CA MET A 1 11.71 -2.44 -24.84
C MET A 1 10.24 -2.08 -24.68
N LYS A 2 9.38 -2.39 -25.65
CA LYS A 2 7.92 -2.29 -25.48
C LYS A 2 7.43 -3.63 -24.92
N PRO A 3 6.65 -3.65 -23.83
CA PRO A 3 6.12 -4.90 -23.29
C PRO A 3 5.01 -5.46 -24.20
N VAL A 4 5.42 -6.29 -25.16
CA VAL A 4 4.55 -6.92 -26.16
C VAL A 4 4.84 -8.42 -26.21
N PHE A 5 3.81 -9.22 -26.50
CA PHE A 5 3.92 -10.66 -26.69
C PHE A 5 3.21 -11.07 -27.98
N THR A 6 3.61 -12.21 -28.54
CA THR A 6 2.96 -12.78 -29.71
C THR A 6 1.96 -13.83 -29.24
N SER A 7 0.68 -13.63 -29.53
CA SER A 7 -0.36 -14.64 -29.25
C SER A 7 -0.22 -15.85 -30.17
N GLU A 8 -0.93 -16.95 -29.87
CA GLU A 8 -0.93 -18.18 -30.68
C GLU A 8 -1.34 -17.94 -32.14
N SER A 9 -2.13 -16.90 -32.40
CA SER A 9 -2.53 -16.45 -33.75
C SER A 9 -1.43 -15.74 -34.54
N GLY A 10 -0.24 -15.51 -33.96
CA GLY A 10 0.82 -14.69 -34.54
C GLY A 10 0.60 -13.18 -34.37
N THR A 11 -0.51 -12.75 -33.77
CA THR A 11 -0.81 -11.34 -33.53
C THR A 11 0.02 -10.81 -32.35
N VAL A 12 0.76 -9.73 -32.57
CA VAL A 12 1.50 -8.99 -31.53
C VAL A 12 0.51 -8.20 -30.68
N LYS A 13 0.43 -8.52 -29.38
CA LYS A 13 -0.42 -7.85 -28.40
C LYS A 13 0.42 -7.08 -27.37
N SER A 14 -0.07 -5.91 -26.98
CA SER A 14 0.47 -5.17 -25.84
C SER A 14 -0.06 -5.78 -24.54
N LEU A 15 0.78 -5.88 -23.50
CA LEU A 15 0.36 -6.34 -22.19
C LEU A 15 -0.79 -5.50 -21.62
N SER A 16 -0.76 -4.18 -21.80
CA SER A 16 -1.80 -3.28 -21.30
C SER A 16 -3.16 -3.53 -21.95
N ASN A 17 -3.17 -3.73 -23.28
CA ASN A 17 -4.41 -4.05 -24.00
C ASN A 17 -4.94 -5.44 -23.65
N TYR A 18 -4.05 -6.42 -23.50
CA TYR A 18 -4.44 -7.75 -23.07
C TYR A 18 -5.03 -7.74 -21.66
N PHE A 19 -4.39 -7.04 -20.72
CA PHE A 19 -4.92 -6.85 -19.37
C PHE A 19 -6.31 -6.21 -19.38
N LEU A 20 -6.53 -5.13 -20.13
CA LEU A 20 -7.84 -4.46 -20.22
C LEU A 20 -8.90 -5.38 -20.83
N GLN A 21 -8.54 -6.18 -21.82
CA GLN A 21 -9.43 -7.16 -22.42
C GLN A 21 -9.88 -8.19 -21.38
N GLU A 22 -8.93 -8.86 -20.73
CA GLU A 22 -9.23 -9.92 -19.74
C GLU A 22 -9.94 -9.36 -18.51
N PHE A 23 -9.62 -8.13 -18.08
CA PHE A 23 -10.33 -7.44 -17.00
C PHE A 23 -11.81 -7.20 -17.36
N ASN A 24 -12.09 -6.68 -18.56
CA ASN A 24 -13.46 -6.45 -19.02
C ASN A 24 -14.26 -7.76 -19.20
N GLU A 25 -13.58 -8.84 -19.53
CA GLU A 25 -14.18 -10.17 -19.66
C GLU A 25 -14.30 -10.90 -18.30
N GLY A 26 -13.90 -10.27 -17.20
CA GLY A 26 -14.01 -10.81 -15.84
C GLY A 26 -13.01 -11.94 -15.54
N ARG A 27 -11.95 -12.07 -16.34
CA ARG A 27 -10.97 -13.17 -16.28
C ARG A 27 -9.60 -12.71 -15.75
N ILE A 28 -9.61 -11.79 -14.79
CA ILE A 28 -8.35 -11.23 -14.28
C ILE A 28 -7.51 -12.28 -13.52
N THR A 29 -8.16 -13.23 -12.87
CA THR A 29 -7.52 -14.34 -12.16
C THR A 29 -6.78 -15.27 -13.12
N ASP A 30 -7.27 -15.45 -14.35
CA ASP A 30 -6.67 -16.31 -15.37
C ASP A 30 -5.31 -15.79 -15.87
N ILE A 31 -5.09 -14.48 -15.76
CA ILE A 31 -3.83 -13.84 -16.13
C ILE A 31 -2.93 -13.49 -14.94
N ALA A 32 -3.43 -13.67 -13.72
CA ALA A 32 -2.64 -13.45 -12.53
C ALA A 32 -1.54 -14.51 -12.41
N ASN A 33 -0.39 -14.10 -11.89
CA ASN A 33 0.70 -15.06 -11.63
C ASN A 33 0.26 -16.06 -10.55
N SER A 34 0.67 -17.32 -10.66
CA SER A 34 0.33 -18.38 -9.71
C SER A 34 0.66 -18.02 -8.26
N GLN A 35 1.76 -17.31 -8.03
CA GLN A 35 2.13 -16.83 -6.69
C GLN A 35 1.11 -15.82 -6.15
N VAL A 36 0.56 -14.95 -7.00
CA VAL A 36 -0.46 -13.98 -6.59
C VAL A 36 -1.77 -14.68 -6.24
N LEU A 37 -2.14 -15.73 -6.98
CA LEU A 37 -3.32 -16.55 -6.69
C LEU A 37 -3.21 -17.31 -5.37
N GLU A 38 -1.99 -17.62 -4.92
CA GLU A 38 -1.73 -18.26 -3.62
C GLU A 38 -1.76 -17.24 -2.46
N GLU A 39 -1.26 -16.03 -2.68
CA GLU A 39 -1.04 -15.02 -1.63
C GLU A 39 -2.18 -13.99 -1.45
N ALA A 40 -3.14 -13.93 -2.37
CA ALA A 40 -4.17 -12.89 -2.39
C ALA A 40 -5.56 -13.47 -2.66
N THR A 41 -6.57 -12.89 -2.01
CA THR A 41 -7.96 -13.25 -2.32
C THR A 41 -8.39 -12.63 -3.65
N GLU A 42 -9.41 -13.21 -4.28
CA GLU A 42 -9.96 -12.69 -5.53
C GLU A 42 -10.41 -11.22 -5.39
N GLU A 43 -10.96 -10.82 -4.23
CA GLU A 43 -11.35 -9.44 -3.96
C GLU A 43 -10.17 -8.48 -3.93
N GLU A 44 -9.02 -8.93 -3.43
CA GLU A 44 -7.80 -8.12 -3.39
C GLU A 44 -7.19 -7.97 -4.78
N ILE A 45 -7.17 -9.06 -5.55
CA ILE A 45 -6.75 -9.06 -6.95
C ILE A 45 -7.64 -8.12 -7.77
N ASN A 46 -8.96 -8.24 -7.64
CA ASN A 46 -9.92 -7.38 -8.32
C ASN A 46 -9.78 -5.91 -7.88
N GLY A 47 -9.50 -5.66 -6.60
CA GLY A 47 -9.26 -4.31 -6.09
C GLY A 47 -8.07 -3.62 -6.75
N VAL A 48 -6.94 -4.32 -6.86
CA VAL A 48 -5.74 -3.79 -7.54
C VAL A 48 -5.96 -3.70 -9.06
N ALA A 49 -6.64 -4.68 -9.65
CA ALA A 49 -6.91 -4.70 -11.08
C ALA A 49 -7.83 -3.57 -11.53
N SER A 50 -8.84 -3.22 -10.73
CA SER A 50 -9.71 -2.06 -10.97
C SER A 50 -8.93 -0.75 -10.95
N LEU A 51 -7.98 -0.60 -10.02
CA LEU A 51 -7.09 0.55 -10.01
C LEU A 51 -6.19 0.59 -11.25
N ALA A 52 -5.66 -0.55 -11.68
CA ALA A 52 -4.85 -0.66 -12.89
C ALA A 52 -5.65 -0.34 -14.17
N GLU A 53 -6.91 -0.80 -14.29
CA GLU A 53 -7.83 -0.43 -15.38
C GLU A 53 -7.94 1.09 -15.49
N ARG A 54 -8.26 1.76 -14.37
CA ARG A 54 -8.40 3.23 -14.33
C ARG A 54 -7.11 3.95 -14.72
N CYS A 55 -5.95 3.41 -14.35
CA CYS A 55 -4.65 3.96 -14.76
C CYS A 55 -4.37 3.78 -16.26
N LEU A 56 -4.92 2.74 -16.87
CA LEU A 56 -4.67 2.36 -18.26
C LEU A 56 -5.68 2.95 -19.26
N ARG A 57 -6.66 3.73 -18.80
CA ARG A 57 -7.66 4.38 -19.67
C ARG A 57 -7.02 5.19 -20.78
N LEU A 58 -7.64 5.19 -21.95
CA LEU A 58 -7.10 5.84 -23.13
C LEU A 58 -6.97 7.36 -22.91
N HIS A 59 -8.00 7.97 -22.34
CA HIS A 59 -8.07 9.39 -22.08
C HIS A 59 -7.40 9.75 -20.76
N GLY A 60 -6.51 10.73 -20.79
CA GLY A 60 -5.69 11.10 -19.64
C GLY A 60 -6.51 11.72 -18.50
N GLU A 61 -7.60 12.41 -18.84
CA GLU A 61 -8.55 13.03 -17.91
C GLU A 61 -9.35 12.02 -17.08
N GLU A 62 -9.48 10.78 -17.56
CA GLU A 62 -10.16 9.70 -16.85
C GLU A 62 -9.21 8.97 -15.88
N ARG A 63 -7.90 9.19 -16.02
CA ARG A 63 -6.89 8.52 -15.20
C ARG A 63 -6.81 9.17 -13.82
N PRO A 64 -6.65 8.38 -12.76
CA PRO A 64 -6.41 8.92 -11.43
C PRO A 64 -5.07 9.65 -11.39
N THR A 65 -5.00 10.69 -10.57
CA THR A 65 -3.73 11.32 -10.19
C THR A 65 -2.88 10.36 -9.37
N MET A 66 -1.56 10.48 -9.41
CA MET A 66 -0.68 9.61 -8.60
C MET A 66 -0.97 9.68 -7.09
N LYS A 67 -1.47 10.81 -6.59
CA LYS A 67 -1.94 10.95 -5.20
C LYS A 67 -3.17 10.10 -4.91
N GLN A 68 -4.13 10.05 -5.84
CA GLN A 68 -5.29 9.16 -5.72
C GLN A 68 -4.86 7.69 -5.78
N VAL A 69 -3.95 7.34 -6.71
CA VAL A 69 -3.38 5.98 -6.81
C VAL A 69 -2.72 5.57 -5.49
N GLU A 70 -1.89 6.43 -4.89
CA GLU A 70 -1.27 6.19 -3.59
C GLU A 70 -2.31 5.95 -2.49
N THR A 71 -3.34 6.79 -2.44
CA THR A 71 -4.40 6.71 -1.41
C THR A 71 -5.21 5.42 -1.53
N GLU A 72 -5.55 5.01 -2.76
CA GLU A 72 -6.27 3.77 -3.02
C GLU A 72 -5.42 2.55 -2.66
N LEU A 73 -4.13 2.53 -3.01
CA LEU A 73 -3.21 1.46 -2.60
C LEU A 73 -3.04 1.37 -1.08
N GLN A 74 -2.93 2.50 -0.38
CA GLN A 74 -2.88 2.51 1.08
C GLN A 74 -4.16 1.95 1.69
N THR A 75 -5.31 2.24 1.10
CA THR A 75 -6.61 1.73 1.54
C THR A 75 -6.68 0.21 1.36
N LEU A 76 -6.29 -0.31 0.20
CA LEU A 76 -6.22 -1.76 -0.08
C LEU A 76 -5.29 -2.48 0.91
N ARG A 77 -4.11 -1.91 1.18
CA ARG A 77 -3.16 -2.46 2.17
C ARG A 77 -3.71 -2.47 3.60
N THR A 78 -4.39 -1.39 4.00
CA THR A 78 -4.98 -1.27 5.34
C THR A 78 -6.12 -2.28 5.52
N LYS A 79 -6.94 -2.49 4.47
CA LYS A 79 -8.01 -3.50 4.47
C LYS A 79 -7.45 -4.91 4.73
N ARG A 80 -6.37 -5.30 4.05
CA ARG A 80 -5.68 -6.59 4.26
C ARG A 80 -5.13 -6.74 5.69
N MET A 81 -4.58 -5.68 6.27
CA MET A 81 -4.06 -5.70 7.64
C MET A 81 -5.18 -5.93 8.67
N ASN A 82 -6.32 -5.25 8.49
CA ASN A 82 -7.43 -5.31 9.41
C ASN A 82 -8.16 -6.67 9.38
N SER A 83 -8.23 -7.33 8.24
CA SER A 83 -8.80 -8.70 8.14
C SER A 83 -7.93 -9.76 8.80
N SER A 84 -6.68 -9.45 9.12
CA SER A 84 -5.70 -10.37 9.71
C SER A 84 -5.56 -10.21 11.23
N GLN A 85 -6.32 -9.31 11.87
CA GLN A 85 -6.32 -9.14 13.32
C GLN A 85 -7.31 -10.12 13.98
N PRO A 86 -6.88 -10.98 14.91
CA PRO A 86 -7.81 -11.65 15.82
C PRO A 86 -8.41 -10.60 16.77
N ASP A 87 -9.73 -10.60 16.89
CA ASP A 87 -10.49 -9.73 17.81
C ASP A 87 -10.10 -10.04 19.26
N LEU A 88 -9.17 -9.26 19.81
CA LEU A 88 -8.84 -9.24 21.24
C LEU A 88 -9.69 -8.19 21.95
N ARG A 89 -11.02 -8.22 21.84
CA ARG A 89 -11.85 -7.35 22.69
C ARG A 89 -13.22 -7.89 23.08
N ASN A 90 -13.28 -9.10 23.63
CA ASN A 90 -14.36 -9.49 24.54
C ASN A 90 -13.78 -10.14 25.81
N GLY A 91 -13.62 -9.33 26.86
CA GLY A 91 -13.16 -9.78 28.17
C GLY A 91 -13.04 -8.65 29.19
N GLU A 92 -14.13 -8.44 29.93
CA GLU A 92 -14.17 -7.97 31.32
C GLU A 92 -14.30 -6.45 31.62
N GLN A 93 -15.47 -6.17 32.18
CA GLN A 93 -16.01 -5.01 32.84
C GLN A 93 -15.25 -4.71 34.15
N MET A 94 -14.98 -3.42 34.46
CA MET A 94 -15.19 -2.77 35.77
C MET A 94 -14.53 -1.38 35.84
N GLN A 95 -15.36 -0.35 35.97
CA GLN A 95 -14.99 1.02 36.41
C GLN A 95 -14.72 1.04 37.92
N PRO A 96 -13.96 2.03 38.43
CA PRO A 96 -14.67 3.05 39.20
C PRO A 96 -14.21 4.50 38.98
N ARG A 97 -15.22 5.35 39.13
CA ARG A 97 -15.27 6.82 39.15
C ARG A 97 -14.68 7.38 40.45
N SER A 98 -13.89 8.45 40.36
CA SER A 98 -13.88 9.49 41.41
C SER A 98 -13.60 10.88 40.83
N LEU A 99 -14.57 11.76 41.05
CA LEU A 99 -14.52 13.20 40.83
C LEU A 99 -13.88 13.85 42.06
N THR A 100 -12.71 14.48 41.92
CA THR A 100 -12.29 15.56 42.83
C THR A 100 -11.30 16.50 42.13
N GLN A 101 -11.63 17.79 42.12
CA GLN A 101 -10.81 18.90 41.64
C GLN A 101 -9.50 19.05 42.45
N ARG A 102 -8.39 19.42 41.79
CA ARG A 102 -7.78 20.76 41.90
C ARG A 102 -6.48 20.89 41.12
N SER A 103 -6.39 22.02 40.44
CA SER A 103 -5.30 22.56 39.63
C SER A 103 -4.02 22.82 40.44
N ARG A 104 -2.84 22.53 39.86
CA ARG A 104 -1.85 23.53 39.40
C ARG A 104 -0.48 22.91 39.05
N SER A 105 0.08 23.49 38.00
CA SER A 105 1.50 23.71 37.71
C SER A 105 2.20 22.76 36.74
N ALA A 106 2.60 23.39 35.63
CA ALA A 106 3.35 22.87 34.51
C ALA A 106 4.68 22.24 34.93
N ARG A 107 5.00 21.08 34.35
CA ARG A 107 6.37 20.70 34.06
C ARG A 107 6.41 19.78 32.83
N LYS A 108 7.15 20.28 31.86
CA LYS A 108 7.51 19.74 30.56
C LYS A 108 8.24 18.40 30.73
N LEU A 109 7.77 17.34 30.07
CA LEU A 109 8.55 16.14 29.77
C LEU A 109 8.17 15.64 28.37
N SER A 110 9.00 16.01 27.42
CA SER A 110 9.29 15.20 26.24
C SER A 110 9.95 13.90 26.69
N ALA A 111 9.45 12.74 26.28
CA ALA A 111 10.26 11.64 25.72
C ALA A 111 9.39 10.40 25.42
N GLN A 112 9.69 9.78 24.26
CA GLN A 112 9.50 8.38 23.88
C GLN A 112 8.12 7.94 23.36
N LEU A 113 7.92 8.15 22.06
CA LEU A 113 7.31 7.13 21.19
C LEU A 113 8.27 6.90 20.02
N GLU A 114 9.30 6.09 20.27
CA GLU A 114 10.21 5.62 19.24
C GLU A 114 9.59 4.40 18.55
N GLY A 115 9.05 4.63 17.36
CA GLY A 115 8.47 3.63 16.49
C GLY A 115 8.85 3.89 15.04
N SER A 116 10.15 3.74 14.75
CA SER A 116 10.73 3.50 13.42
C SER A 116 10.43 4.53 12.32
N GLN A 117 11.00 5.74 12.47
CA GLN A 117 11.25 6.60 11.32
C GLN A 117 12.76 6.53 11.04
N ARG A 118 13.17 5.73 10.04
CA ARG A 118 14.56 5.73 9.55
C ARG A 118 14.87 7.10 8.95
N ARG A 119 15.32 8.03 9.80
CA ARG A 119 15.92 9.28 9.37
C ARG A 119 17.35 8.97 8.97
N TYR A 120 17.57 8.68 7.70
CA TYR A 120 18.92 8.70 7.15
C TYR A 120 19.38 10.16 7.14
N SER A 121 20.36 10.50 7.97
CA SER A 121 20.98 11.81 7.91
C SER A 121 22.31 11.73 7.17
N LEU A 122 22.32 12.26 5.95
CA LEU A 122 23.48 12.30 5.03
C LEU A 122 24.69 13.04 5.63
N GLU A 123 24.48 13.82 6.70
CA GLU A 123 25.54 14.52 7.43
C GLU A 123 26.58 13.55 8.04
N ALA A 124 26.16 12.34 8.44
CA ALA A 124 27.05 11.34 9.02
C ALA A 124 27.98 10.69 7.97
N GLU A 125 27.51 10.55 6.72
CA GLU A 125 28.30 10.00 5.61
C GLU A 125 29.37 11.01 5.13
N PHE A 126 29.03 12.29 5.16
CA PHE A 126 29.96 13.38 4.80
C PHE A 126 31.15 13.46 5.75
N LEU A 127 30.92 13.32 7.06
CA LEU A 127 31.98 13.32 8.07
C LEU A 127 32.87 12.07 8.00
N SER A 128 32.28 10.92 7.64
CA SER A 128 33.01 9.66 7.52
C SER A 128 33.98 9.62 6.33
N SER A 129 33.71 10.40 5.29
CA SER A 129 34.55 10.48 4.08
C SER A 129 35.74 11.45 4.23
N ALA A 130 35.71 12.33 5.24
CA ALA A 130 36.73 13.36 5.46
C ALA A 130 38.04 12.82 6.09
N SER A 131 38.04 11.57 6.57
CA SER A 131 39.20 10.95 7.21
C SER A 131 40.00 10.02 6.30
N LEU A 132 39.60 9.85 5.03
CA LEU A 132 40.34 9.04 4.07
C LEU A 132 41.49 9.86 3.45
N PRO A 133 42.76 9.43 3.59
CA PRO A 133 43.86 10.08 2.91
C PRO A 133 43.75 9.88 1.39
N ARG A 134 44.16 10.89 0.64
CA ARG A 134 44.22 10.87 -0.84
C ARG A 134 45.35 10.00 -1.37
#